data_AF-A0A2N1UN36-F1
#
_entry.id   AF-A0A2N1UN36-F1
#
_cell.length_a   1.000
_cell.length_b   1.000
_cell.length_c   1.000
_cell.angle_alpha   90.00
_cell.angle_beta   90.00
_cell.angle_gamma   90.00
#
_symmetry.space_group_name_H-M   'P 1'
#
loop_
_entity.id
_entity.type
_entity.pdbx_description
1 polymer ?
#
loop_
_entity_poly.entity_id
_entity_poly.type
_entity_poly.pdbx_seq_one_letter_code
_entity_poly.pdbx_strand_id
1 'polypeptide(L)'
;MAGWILSIIFLFLSLLYFFKLIKKFHPEIDPYLLIFLLIIFPNAFFLNAIYAESLFLFLSLASFYYALKKQFILAGIFGFFASLTRPTGIFLFVPLMWEYLKNYNFNLIRSLNLKILSIFFIPIGALSFFLYHYFKFGDFFLFFKVSSWWGRSFELNKEHFLFFSNPAIVNFCLDISFVIFILISIYFIFKKLRISYGLYALTTLAVALSTGTFMSIERFILVLFPIYILGASIKNQYLQQAWILISILFLAMNITLFVNNYWAG
;
A
#
# COMPACT_ATOMS: atom_id res chain seq x y z
N MET A 1 4.37 21.18 -12.88
CA MET A 1 2.99 20.85 -13.33
C MET A 1 2.85 19.41 -13.84
N ALA A 2 3.77 18.87 -14.66
CA ALA A 2 3.67 17.50 -15.20
C ALA A 2 3.47 16.40 -14.14
N GLY A 3 4.21 16.44 -13.03
CA GLY A 3 4.07 15.45 -11.95
C GLY A 3 2.69 15.44 -11.29
N TRP A 4 2.07 16.61 -11.11
CA TRP A 4 0.73 16.72 -10.53
C TRP A 4 -0.35 16.15 -11.46
N ILE A 5 -0.25 16.44 -12.77
CA ILE A 5 -1.13 15.87 -13.79
C ILE A 5 -1.03 14.34 -13.81
N LEU A 6 0.19 13.80 -13.73
CA LEU A 6 0.40 12.35 -13.62
C LEU A 6 -0.26 11.77 -12.37
N SER A 7 -0.09 12.40 -11.21
CA SER A 7 -0.74 11.95 -9.96
C SER A 7 -2.27 11.90 -10.11
N ILE A 8 -2.89 12.90 -10.75
CA ILE A 8 -4.34 12.93 -10.99
C ILE A 8 -4.77 11.81 -11.94
N ILE A 9 -4.04 11.59 -13.04
CA ILE A 9 -4.36 10.54 -14.01
C ILE A 9 -4.29 9.17 -13.32
N PHE A 10 -3.23 8.89 -12.55
CA PHE A 10 -3.10 7.61 -11.86
C PHE A 10 -4.08 7.46 -10.70
N LEU A 11 -4.45 8.54 -10.02
CA LEU A 11 -5.55 8.52 -9.06
C LEU A 11 -6.86 8.15 -9.75
N PHE A 12 -7.19 8.76 -10.89
CA PHE A 12 -8.39 8.39 -11.64
C PHE A 12 -8.37 6.92 -12.08
N LEU A 13 -7.23 6.44 -12.59
CA LEU A 13 -7.06 5.02 -12.97
C LEU A 13 -7.18 4.08 -11.76
N SER A 14 -6.66 4.46 -10.59
CA SER A 14 -6.78 3.66 -9.38
C SER A 14 -8.25 3.55 -8.96
N LEU A 15 -9.02 4.64 -8.96
CA LEU A 15 -10.46 4.63 -8.70
C LEU A 15 -11.22 3.74 -9.68
N LEU A 16 -10.92 3.82 -10.98
CA LEU A 16 -11.53 2.97 -12.00
C LEU A 16 -11.26 1.48 -11.78
N TYR A 17 -10.02 1.11 -11.48
CA TYR A 17 -9.68 -0.29 -11.20
C TYR A 17 -10.27 -0.77 -9.88
N PHE A 18 -10.36 0.11 -8.88
CA PHE A 18 -10.98 -0.23 -7.62
C PHE A 18 -12.47 -0.51 -7.80
N PHE A 19 -13.18 0.36 -8.52
CA PHE A 19 -14.58 0.15 -8.91
C PHE A 19 -14.79 -1.19 -9.63
N LYS A 20 -13.95 -1.48 -10.63
CA LYS A 20 -14.01 -2.72 -11.41
C LYS A 20 -13.75 -3.96 -10.55
N LEU A 21 -12.82 -3.87 -9.59
CA LEU A 21 -12.47 -4.97 -8.68
C LEU A 21 -13.65 -5.28 -7.76
N ILE A 22 -14.28 -4.27 -7.17
CA ILE A 22 -15.41 -4.44 -6.25
C ILE A 22 -16.62 -4.98 -6.97
N LYS A 23 -17.05 -4.33 -8.07
CA LYS A 23 -18.22 -4.78 -8.85
C LYS A 23 -18.11 -6.24 -9.31
N LYS A 24 -16.89 -6.72 -9.56
CA LYS A 24 -16.66 -8.09 -10.03
C LYS A 24 -16.49 -9.12 -8.91
N PHE A 25 -15.81 -8.78 -7.82
CA PHE A 25 -15.37 -9.76 -6.82
C PHE A 25 -16.00 -9.60 -5.44
N HIS A 26 -16.69 -8.48 -5.19
CA HIS A 26 -17.40 -8.13 -3.94
C HIS A 26 -18.70 -7.38 -4.31
N PRO A 27 -19.63 -7.99 -5.07
CA PRO A 27 -20.85 -7.32 -5.57
C PRO A 27 -21.79 -6.82 -4.45
N GLU A 28 -21.65 -7.34 -3.24
CA GLU A 28 -22.39 -6.93 -2.05
C GLU A 28 -21.91 -5.60 -1.43
N ILE A 29 -20.74 -5.10 -1.84
CA ILE A 29 -20.15 -3.86 -1.31
C ILE A 29 -20.45 -2.72 -2.29
N ASP A 30 -20.94 -1.59 -1.76
CA ASP A 30 -21.12 -0.38 -2.55
C ASP A 30 -19.75 0.20 -3.00
N PRO A 31 -19.45 0.21 -4.31
CA PRO A 31 -18.17 0.72 -4.80
C PRO A 31 -18.02 2.23 -4.58
N TYR A 32 -19.11 3.01 -4.51
CA TYR A 32 -19.04 4.46 -4.31
C TYR A 32 -18.62 4.82 -2.90
N LEU A 33 -19.23 4.16 -1.90
CA LEU A 33 -18.81 4.29 -0.51
C LEU A 33 -17.33 3.97 -0.33
N LEU A 34 -16.86 2.89 -0.95
CA LEU A 34 -15.46 2.48 -0.86
C LEU A 34 -14.51 3.51 -1.47
N ILE A 35 -14.85 4.06 -2.65
CA ILE A 35 -14.09 5.15 -3.28
C ILE A 35 -14.09 6.39 -2.38
N PHE A 36 -15.23 6.71 -1.78
CA PHE A 36 -15.35 7.82 -0.84
C PHE A 36 -14.41 7.63 0.35
N LEU A 37 -14.42 6.45 0.99
CA LEU A 37 -13.52 6.11 2.11
C LEU A 37 -12.03 6.25 1.76
N LEU A 38 -11.64 5.94 0.52
CA LEU A 38 -10.27 6.15 0.05
C LEU A 38 -9.92 7.64 -0.06
N ILE A 39 -10.81 8.45 -0.64
CA ILE A 39 -10.54 9.87 -0.91
C ILE A 39 -10.59 10.71 0.37
N ILE A 40 -11.36 10.30 1.38
CA ILE A 40 -11.40 10.98 2.68
C ILE A 40 -10.39 10.43 3.69
N PHE A 41 -9.59 9.42 3.33
CA PHE A 41 -8.64 8.80 4.26
C PHE A 41 -7.70 9.88 4.84
N PRO A 42 -7.25 9.78 6.11
CA PRO A 42 -6.46 10.80 6.79
C PRO A 42 -5.31 11.43 6.01
N ASN A 43 -4.72 10.68 5.08
CA ASN A 43 -3.55 11.07 4.30
C ASN A 43 -3.81 11.01 2.78
N ALA A 44 -5.07 11.05 2.36
CA ALA A 44 -5.46 10.95 0.96
C ALA A 44 -4.92 12.08 0.07
N PHE A 45 -4.53 13.23 0.64
CA PHE A 45 -3.89 14.31 -0.11
C PHE A 45 -2.58 13.87 -0.79
N PHE A 46 -1.87 12.86 -0.25
CA PHE A 46 -0.69 12.28 -0.89
C PHE A 46 -1.01 11.58 -2.23
N LEU A 47 -2.26 11.18 -2.48
CA LEU A 47 -2.68 10.64 -3.77
C LEU A 47 -2.73 11.71 -4.87
N ASN A 48 -2.88 12.99 -4.48
CA ASN A 48 -2.91 14.12 -5.40
C ASN A 48 -1.57 14.86 -5.46
N ALA A 49 -0.80 14.84 -4.37
CA ALA A 49 0.54 15.42 -4.34
C ALA A 49 1.51 14.72 -5.32
N ILE A 50 2.64 15.38 -5.62
CA ILE A 50 3.65 14.90 -6.58
C ILE A 50 4.48 13.77 -5.92
N TYR A 51 3.86 12.62 -5.71
CA TYR A 51 4.46 11.42 -5.15
C TYR A 51 4.00 10.14 -5.85
N ALA A 52 4.58 9.00 -5.48
CA ALA A 52 4.39 7.71 -6.15
C ALA A 52 3.15 6.92 -5.69
N GLU A 53 2.41 7.39 -4.68
CA GLU A 53 1.31 6.69 -4.02
C GLU A 53 0.18 6.36 -4.99
N SER A 54 -0.28 7.30 -5.81
CA SER A 54 -1.37 7.10 -6.76
C SER A 54 -1.02 6.11 -7.87
N LEU A 55 0.20 6.22 -8.42
CA LEU A 55 0.75 5.28 -9.39
C LEU A 55 0.87 3.88 -8.79
N PHE A 56 1.43 3.76 -7.59
CA PHE A 56 1.59 2.47 -6.91
C PHE A 56 0.23 1.82 -6.58
N LEU A 57 -0.73 2.61 -6.10
CA LEU A 57 -2.10 2.15 -5.82
C LEU A 57 -2.79 1.65 -7.10
N PHE A 58 -2.66 2.37 -8.22
CA PHE A 58 -3.16 1.93 -9.51
C PHE A 58 -2.54 0.59 -9.94
N LEU A 59 -1.21 0.48 -9.92
CA LEU A 59 -0.49 -0.71 -10.38
C LEU A 59 -0.79 -1.93 -9.50
N SER A 60 -0.88 -1.75 -8.18
CA SER A 60 -1.27 -2.81 -7.24
C SER A 60 -2.72 -3.27 -7.47
N LEU A 61 -3.68 -2.34 -7.60
CA LEU A 61 -5.08 -2.68 -7.91
C LEU A 61 -5.22 -3.40 -9.25
N ALA A 62 -4.52 -2.93 -10.30
CA ALA A 62 -4.50 -3.58 -11.61
C ALA A 62 -3.91 -4.98 -11.53
N SER A 63 -2.78 -5.13 -10.84
CA SER A 63 -2.12 -6.41 -10.60
C SER A 63 -3.07 -7.43 -9.93
N PHE A 64 -3.75 -7.03 -8.85
CA PHE A 64 -4.77 -7.85 -8.20
C PHE A 64 -5.96 -8.15 -9.11
N TYR A 65 -6.49 -7.15 -9.81
CA TYR A 65 -7.63 -7.32 -10.70
C TYR A 65 -7.39 -8.40 -11.76
N TYR A 66 -6.20 -8.41 -12.37
CA TYR A 66 -5.82 -9.42 -13.36
C TYR A 66 -5.50 -10.77 -12.73
N ALA A 67 -4.84 -10.79 -11.57
CA ALA A 67 -4.58 -12.03 -10.82
C ALA A 67 -5.89 -12.75 -10.46
N LEU A 68 -6.88 -12.02 -9.94
CA LEU A 68 -8.19 -12.56 -9.59
C LEU A 68 -9.00 -13.00 -10.83
N LYS A 69 -8.72 -12.43 -12.00
CA LYS A 69 -9.23 -12.90 -13.30
C LYS A 69 -8.46 -14.11 -13.88
N LYS A 70 -7.44 -14.62 -13.17
CA LYS A 70 -6.55 -15.70 -13.63
C LYS A 70 -5.67 -15.31 -14.83
N GLN A 71 -5.52 -14.01 -15.09
CA GLN A 71 -4.67 -13.45 -16.14
C GLN A 71 -3.30 -13.09 -15.55
N PHE A 72 -2.53 -14.10 -15.16
CA PHE A 72 -1.29 -13.92 -14.40
C PHE A 72 -0.17 -13.18 -15.14
N ILE A 73 -0.14 -13.23 -16.48
CA ILE A 73 0.83 -12.48 -17.30
C ILE A 73 0.65 -10.97 -17.09
N LEU A 74 -0.59 -10.48 -17.24
CA LEU A 74 -0.91 -9.08 -17.00
C LEU A 74 -0.69 -8.69 -15.54
N ALA A 75 -1.08 -9.55 -14.60
CA ALA A 75 -0.82 -9.34 -13.18
C ALA A 75 0.68 -9.14 -12.88
N GLY A 76 1.51 -9.99 -13.48
CA GLY A 76 2.96 -9.92 -13.43
C GLY A 76 3.52 -8.62 -13.99
N ILE A 77 3.06 -8.19 -15.17
CA ILE A 77 3.50 -6.93 -15.81
C ILE A 77 3.15 -5.72 -14.94
N PHE A 78 1.93 -5.63 -14.42
CA PHE A 78 1.55 -4.54 -13.51
C PHE A 78 2.33 -4.60 -12.20
N GLY A 79 2.60 -5.80 -11.68
CA GLY A 79 3.43 -6.01 -10.50
C GLY A 79 4.92 -5.67 -10.69
N PHE A 80 5.47 -5.89 -11.89
CA PHE A 80 6.80 -5.42 -12.29
C PHE A 80 6.89 -3.90 -12.19
N PHE A 81 5.94 -3.17 -12.80
CA PHE A 81 5.93 -1.71 -12.69
C PHE A 81 5.68 -1.24 -11.24
N ALA A 82 4.82 -1.93 -10.48
CA ALA A 82 4.57 -1.60 -9.09
C ALA A 82 5.84 -1.70 -8.22
N SER A 83 6.63 -2.75 -8.41
CA SER A 83 7.91 -2.93 -7.71
C SER A 83 9.05 -2.05 -8.24
N LEU A 84 9.00 -1.66 -9.51
CA LEU A 84 9.93 -0.70 -10.09
C LEU A 84 9.70 0.73 -9.57
N THR A 85 8.45 1.10 -9.32
CA THR A 85 8.08 2.43 -8.81
C THR A 85 8.41 2.62 -7.33
N ARG A 86 8.24 1.57 -6.52
CA ARG A 86 8.63 1.55 -5.10
C ARG A 86 9.23 0.19 -4.77
N PRO A 87 10.39 0.11 -4.09
CA PRO A 87 10.96 -1.17 -3.66
C PRO A 87 10.00 -2.02 -2.83
N THR A 88 9.09 -1.39 -2.07
CA THR A 88 8.03 -2.07 -1.32
C THR A 88 6.99 -2.77 -2.21
N GLY A 89 6.96 -2.52 -3.51
CA GLY A 89 6.13 -3.28 -4.44
C GLY A 89 6.56 -4.73 -4.61
N ILE A 90 7.78 -5.11 -4.20
CA ILE A 90 8.21 -6.52 -4.22
C ILE A 90 7.25 -7.41 -3.41
N PHE A 91 6.63 -6.87 -2.36
CA PHE A 91 5.75 -7.60 -1.46
C PHE A 91 4.42 -8.02 -2.10
N LEU A 92 4.07 -7.46 -3.28
CA LEU A 92 2.98 -7.98 -4.11
C LEU A 92 3.25 -9.42 -4.58
N PHE A 93 4.50 -9.88 -4.60
CA PHE A 93 4.86 -11.24 -4.95
C PHE A 93 4.13 -12.29 -4.10
N VAL A 94 4.07 -12.08 -2.77
CA VAL A 94 3.47 -13.03 -1.83
C VAL A 94 1.96 -13.26 -2.07
N PRO A 95 1.10 -12.22 -2.06
CA PRO A 95 -0.33 -12.41 -2.28
C PRO A 95 -0.67 -12.88 -3.71
N LEU A 96 0.12 -12.49 -4.73
CA LEU A 96 -0.10 -12.95 -6.09
C LEU A 96 0.34 -14.40 -6.30
N MET A 97 1.46 -14.82 -5.69
CA MET A 97 1.87 -16.21 -5.66
C MET A 97 0.82 -17.07 -4.97
N TRP A 98 0.22 -16.58 -3.88
CA TRP A 98 -0.89 -17.25 -3.22
C TRP A 98 -2.10 -17.44 -4.15
N GLU A 99 -2.56 -16.40 -4.85
CA GLU A 99 -3.67 -16.53 -5.82
C GLU A 99 -3.34 -17.47 -6.98
N TYR A 100 -2.07 -17.51 -7.41
CA TYR A 100 -1.61 -18.45 -8.43
C TYR A 100 -1.65 -19.89 -7.97
N LEU A 101 -1.06 -20.20 -6.80
CA LEU A 101 -1.09 -21.56 -6.24
C LEU A 101 -2.53 -22.00 -5.95
N LYS A 102 -3.36 -21.10 -5.43
CA LYS A 102 -4.79 -21.35 -5.21
C LYS A 102 -5.52 -21.69 -6.51
N ASN A 103 -5.19 -21.06 -7.63
CA ASN A 103 -5.79 -21.38 -8.94
C ASN A 103 -5.52 -22.82 -9.40
N TYR A 104 -4.44 -23.45 -8.92
CA TYR A 104 -4.12 -24.86 -9.17
C TYR A 104 -4.44 -25.76 -7.96
N ASN A 105 -5.29 -25.31 -7.04
CA ASN A 105 -5.63 -26.03 -5.80
C ASN A 105 -4.40 -26.45 -4.98
N PHE A 106 -3.36 -25.61 -4.95
CA PHE A 106 -2.08 -25.86 -4.28
C PHE A 106 -1.31 -27.10 -4.79
N ASN A 107 -1.66 -27.63 -5.98
CA ASN A 107 -0.89 -28.70 -6.60
C ASN A 107 0.39 -28.15 -7.25
N LEU A 108 1.53 -28.34 -6.59
CA LEU A 108 2.83 -27.82 -7.01
C LEU A 108 3.26 -28.31 -8.40
N ILE A 109 3.02 -29.58 -8.72
CA ILE A 109 3.44 -30.15 -10.00
C ILE A 109 2.69 -29.46 -11.16
N ARG A 110 1.39 -29.22 -10.99
CA ARG A 110 0.57 -28.51 -12.00
C ARG A 110 0.86 -27.02 -12.08
N SER A 111 1.29 -26.41 -10.97
CA SER A 111 1.58 -24.97 -10.93
C SER A 111 2.92 -24.62 -11.57
N LEU A 112 3.85 -25.57 -11.70
CA LEU A 112 5.14 -25.43 -12.39
C LEU A 112 4.99 -25.42 -13.93
N ASN A 113 4.25 -24.44 -14.46
CA ASN A 113 4.17 -24.16 -15.89
C ASN A 113 4.72 -22.76 -16.20
N LEU A 114 4.92 -22.44 -17.47
CA LEU A 114 5.50 -21.16 -17.92
C LEU A 114 4.78 -19.91 -17.37
N LYS A 115 3.51 -20.01 -16.96
CA LYS A 115 2.77 -18.86 -16.40
C LYS A 115 3.32 -18.42 -15.04
N ILE A 116 4.00 -19.30 -14.29
CA ILE A 116 4.62 -18.94 -13.01
C ILE A 116 5.68 -17.85 -13.18
N LEU A 117 6.37 -17.82 -14.33
CA LEU A 117 7.36 -16.81 -14.68
C LEU A 117 6.77 -15.39 -14.63
N SER A 118 5.48 -15.25 -14.93
CA SER A 118 4.79 -13.96 -14.84
C SER A 118 4.88 -13.35 -13.45
N ILE A 119 4.80 -14.16 -12.40
CA ILE A 119 4.81 -13.67 -11.01
C ILE A 119 6.23 -13.25 -10.61
N PHE A 120 7.23 -13.91 -11.18
CA PHE A 120 8.63 -13.54 -11.01
C PHE A 120 8.98 -12.20 -11.69
N PHE A 121 8.13 -11.64 -12.56
CA PHE A 121 8.32 -10.26 -13.01
C PHE A 121 8.28 -9.25 -11.86
N ILE A 122 7.61 -9.54 -10.74
CA ILE A 122 7.57 -8.66 -9.57
C ILE A 122 8.96 -8.49 -8.94
N PRO A 123 9.66 -9.55 -8.48
CA PRO A 123 11.02 -9.38 -7.97
C PRO A 123 11.99 -8.85 -9.03
N ILE A 124 11.79 -9.16 -10.31
CA ILE A 124 12.61 -8.59 -11.39
C ILE A 124 12.45 -7.07 -11.49
N GLY A 125 11.25 -6.52 -11.25
CA GLY A 125 11.02 -5.06 -11.22
C GLY A 125 11.79 -4.38 -10.09
N ALA A 126 11.75 -4.94 -8.89
CA ALA A 126 12.56 -4.47 -7.77
C ALA A 126 14.08 -4.60 -8.03
N LEU A 127 14.52 -5.73 -8.60
CA LEU A 127 15.93 -5.93 -8.97
C LEU A 127 16.38 -4.91 -10.01
N SER A 128 15.53 -4.59 -10.99
CA SER A 128 15.83 -3.60 -12.03
C SER A 128 16.09 -2.21 -11.43
N PHE A 129 15.35 -1.84 -10.37
CA PHE A 129 15.61 -0.61 -9.61
C PHE A 129 17.00 -0.63 -8.98
N PHE A 130 17.40 -1.69 -8.29
CA PHE A 130 18.74 -1.77 -7.66
C PHE A 130 19.87 -1.88 -8.69
N LEU A 131 19.65 -2.60 -9.80
CA LEU A 131 20.59 -2.67 -10.91
C LEU A 131 20.84 -1.30 -11.54
N TYR A 132 19.80 -0.48 -11.71
CA TYR A 132 19.97 0.90 -12.16
C TYR A 132 20.88 1.70 -11.22
N HIS A 133 20.76 1.52 -9.91
CA HIS A 133 21.64 2.19 -8.94
C HIS A 133 23.09 1.73 -9.08
N TYR A 134 23.30 0.42 -9.25
CA TYR A 134 24.62 -0.13 -9.48
C TYR A 134 25.27 0.41 -10.75
N PHE A 135 24.56 0.39 -11.89
CA PHE A 135 25.12 0.88 -13.16
C PHE A 135 25.35 2.39 -13.18
N LYS A 136 24.49 3.17 -12.52
CA LYS A 136 24.57 4.64 -12.58
C LYS A 136 25.48 5.24 -11.50
N PHE A 137 25.51 4.65 -10.31
CA PHE A 137 26.19 5.19 -9.13
C PHE A 137 27.26 4.27 -8.55
N GLY A 138 27.43 3.05 -9.09
CA GLY A 138 28.42 2.08 -8.63
C GLY A 138 28.05 1.33 -7.34
N ASP A 139 26.84 1.53 -6.82
CA ASP A 139 26.41 0.97 -5.54
C ASP A 139 25.01 0.37 -5.62
N PHE A 140 24.92 -0.94 -5.46
CA PHE A 140 23.65 -1.69 -5.49
C PHE A 140 22.75 -1.37 -4.30
N PHE A 141 23.32 -1.08 -3.13
CA PHE A 141 22.57 -0.85 -1.88
C PHE A 141 22.36 0.64 -1.58
N LEU A 142 22.56 1.52 -2.57
CA LEU A 142 22.48 2.98 -2.41
C LEU A 142 21.16 3.42 -1.76
N PHE A 143 20.03 2.81 -2.15
CA PHE A 143 18.71 3.12 -1.58
C PHE A 143 18.68 2.96 -0.05
N PHE A 144 19.27 1.89 0.49
CA PHE A 144 19.30 1.65 1.94
C PHE A 144 20.23 2.64 2.65
N LYS A 145 21.37 2.96 2.05
CA LYS A 145 22.32 3.96 2.60
C LYS A 145 21.72 5.36 2.65
N VAL A 146 21.00 5.77 1.60
CA VAL A 146 20.33 7.08 1.61
C VAL A 146 19.15 7.07 2.57
N SER A 147 18.42 5.95 2.68
CA SER A 147 17.30 5.83 3.63
C SER A 147 17.75 5.96 5.08
N SER A 148 18.96 5.48 5.44
CA SER A 148 19.47 5.61 6.81
C SER A 148 19.78 7.05 7.23
N TRP A 149 20.06 7.96 6.27
CA TRP A 149 20.16 9.40 6.56
C TRP A 149 18.84 10.01 7.07
N TRP A 150 17.72 9.36 6.76
CA TRP A 150 16.38 9.72 7.23
C TRP A 150 15.96 8.90 8.46
N GLY A 151 16.93 8.32 9.18
CA GLY A 151 16.70 7.52 10.39
C GLY A 151 16.19 6.11 10.13
N ARG A 152 16.01 5.70 8.86
CA ARG A 152 15.52 4.37 8.50
C ARG A 152 16.66 3.37 8.37
N SER A 153 16.81 2.53 9.39
CA SER A 153 17.71 1.39 9.42
C SER A 153 16.93 0.11 9.65
N PHE A 154 17.46 -1.04 9.22
CA PHE A 154 16.94 -2.34 9.67
C PHE A 154 17.22 -2.62 11.15
N GLU A 155 17.86 -1.66 11.83
CA GLU A 155 18.07 -1.62 13.26
C GLU A 155 17.04 -0.70 13.92
N LEU A 156 16.54 -1.11 15.09
CA LEU A 156 15.67 -0.29 15.93
C LEU A 156 16.43 0.96 16.38
N ASN A 157 16.12 2.11 15.77
CA ASN A 157 16.72 3.36 16.16
C ASN A 157 16.07 3.85 17.47
N LYS A 158 16.74 3.56 18.60
CA LYS A 158 16.28 3.92 19.95
C LYS A 158 16.06 5.43 20.10
N GLU A 159 16.77 6.27 19.34
CA GLU A 159 16.63 7.72 19.40
C GLU A 159 15.30 8.21 18.84
N HIS A 160 14.68 7.49 17.89
CA HIS A 160 13.31 7.76 17.45
C HIS A 160 12.24 7.43 18.51
N PHE A 161 12.62 6.70 19.56
CA PHE A 161 11.78 6.43 20.73
C PHE A 161 12.18 7.30 21.94
N LEU A 162 13.22 8.13 21.82
CA LEU A 162 13.58 9.11 22.85
C LEU A 162 12.69 10.34 22.67
N PHE A 163 11.81 10.56 23.66
CA PHE A 163 10.84 11.65 23.71
C PHE A 163 11.52 13.02 23.74
N PHE A 164 11.83 13.61 22.57
CA PHE A 164 12.35 14.98 22.51
C PHE A 164 11.45 15.87 21.65
N SER A 165 10.91 16.90 22.34
CA SER A 165 9.98 17.97 21.90
C SER A 165 8.50 17.56 21.72
N ASN A 166 7.60 18.40 22.25
CA ASN A 166 6.14 18.21 22.27
C ASN A 166 5.47 17.75 20.94
N PRO A 167 5.89 18.18 19.73
CA PRO A 167 5.29 17.69 18.49
C PRO A 167 5.69 16.25 18.10
N ALA A 168 6.88 15.78 18.49
CA ALA A 168 7.33 14.41 18.18
C ALA A 168 6.50 13.35 18.91
N ILE A 169 6.05 13.67 20.13
CA ILE A 169 5.20 12.79 20.96
C ILE A 169 3.83 12.61 20.31
N VAL A 170 3.24 13.70 19.81
CA VAL A 170 1.93 13.64 19.14
C VAL A 170 2.01 12.79 17.88
N ASN A 171 3.02 13.00 17.03
CA ASN A 171 3.22 12.21 15.82
C ASN A 171 3.43 10.73 16.15
N PHE A 172 4.24 10.41 17.15
CA PHE A 172 4.45 9.03 17.58
C PHE A 172 3.16 8.36 18.09
N CYS A 173 2.34 9.07 18.87
CA CYS A 173 1.03 8.58 19.31
C CYS A 173 0.09 8.33 18.11
N LEU A 174 0.11 9.22 17.11
CA LEU A 174 -0.65 9.03 15.87
C LEU A 174 -0.17 7.80 15.11
N ASP A 175 1.14 7.66 14.90
CA ASP A 175 1.74 6.51 14.23
C ASP A 175 1.33 5.19 14.90
N ILE A 176 1.43 5.13 16.24
CA ILE A 176 1.00 3.95 17.02
C ILE A 176 -0.50 3.69 16.81
N SER A 177 -1.34 4.73 16.83
CA SER A 177 -2.77 4.56 16.62
C SER A 177 -3.08 3.96 15.24
N PHE A 178 -2.33 4.38 14.21
CA PHE A 178 -2.42 3.82 12.86
C PHE A 178 -1.91 2.38 12.81
N VAL A 179 -0.83 2.05 13.52
CA VAL A 179 -0.33 0.67 13.66
C VAL A 179 -1.38 -0.24 14.31
N ILE A 180 -1.99 0.20 15.40
CA ILE A 180 -3.05 -0.57 16.07
C ILE A 180 -4.24 -0.74 15.13
N PHE A 181 -4.66 0.34 14.46
CA PHE A 181 -5.74 0.31 13.48
C PHE A 181 -5.48 -0.68 12.34
N ILE A 182 -4.27 -0.69 11.75
CA ILE A 182 -3.95 -1.61 10.65
C ILE A 182 -3.82 -3.05 11.14
N LEU A 183 -3.30 -3.31 12.34
CA LEU A 183 -3.25 -4.66 12.91
C LEU A 183 -4.65 -5.24 13.13
N ILE A 184 -5.57 -4.44 13.69
CA ILE A 184 -6.98 -4.81 13.85
C ILE A 184 -7.62 -5.04 12.47
N SER A 185 -7.36 -4.15 11.51
CA SER A 185 -7.87 -4.28 10.15
C SER A 185 -7.37 -5.55 9.48
N ILE A 186 -6.08 -5.90 9.58
CA ILE A 186 -5.49 -7.13 9.04
C ILE A 186 -6.20 -8.36 9.62
N TYR A 187 -6.41 -8.40 10.94
CA TYR A 187 -7.15 -9.49 11.58
C TYR A 187 -8.54 -9.67 10.94
N PHE A 188 -9.30 -8.59 10.77
CA PHE A 188 -10.63 -8.67 10.15
C PHE A 188 -10.58 -8.92 8.64
N ILE A 189 -9.57 -8.46 7.92
CA ILE A 189 -9.35 -8.77 6.50
C ILE A 189 -9.16 -10.28 6.32
N PHE A 190 -8.33 -10.92 7.16
CA PHE A 190 -8.16 -12.38 7.10
C PHE A 190 -9.46 -13.14 7.46
N LYS A 191 -10.27 -12.60 8.38
CA LYS A 191 -11.52 -13.24 8.81
C LYS A 191 -12.67 -13.06 7.82
N LYS A 192 -12.78 -11.91 7.17
CA LYS A 192 -13.96 -11.51 6.37
C LYS A 192 -13.70 -11.45 4.88
N LEU A 193 -12.46 -11.23 4.46
CA LEU A 193 -12.09 -11.02 3.06
C LEU A 193 -11.15 -12.14 2.57
N ARG A 194 -10.61 -11.98 1.37
CA ARG A 194 -9.71 -12.95 0.74
C ARG A 194 -8.36 -13.01 1.47
N ILE A 195 -7.81 -14.21 1.63
CA ILE A 195 -6.48 -14.43 2.25
C ILE A 195 -5.39 -13.61 1.55
N SER A 196 -5.43 -13.49 0.21
CA SER A 196 -4.48 -12.69 -0.55
C SER A 196 -4.50 -11.21 -0.18
N TYR A 197 -5.65 -10.67 0.24
CA TYR A 197 -5.74 -9.30 0.73
C TYR A 197 -5.08 -9.15 2.09
N GLY A 198 -5.27 -10.13 2.97
CA GLY A 198 -4.60 -10.19 4.27
C GLY A 198 -3.09 -10.30 4.12
N LEU A 199 -2.62 -11.18 3.22
CA LEU A 199 -1.19 -11.33 2.91
C LEU A 199 -0.58 -10.04 2.37
N TYR A 200 -1.30 -9.31 1.51
CA TYR A 200 -0.83 -8.00 1.03
C TYR A 200 -0.69 -6.97 2.15
N ALA A 201 -1.72 -6.84 2.99
CA ALA A 201 -1.71 -5.90 4.11
C ALA A 201 -0.62 -6.26 5.13
N LEU A 202 -0.48 -7.55 5.46
CA LEU A 202 0.51 -8.05 6.41
C LEU A 202 1.94 -7.87 5.90
N THR A 203 2.23 -8.25 4.66
CA THR A 203 3.59 -8.13 4.11
C THR A 203 4.00 -6.67 3.93
N THR A 204 3.10 -5.79 3.51
CA THR A 204 3.37 -4.35 3.41
C THR A 204 3.61 -3.74 4.80
N LEU A 205 2.81 -4.12 5.81
CA LEU A 205 2.99 -3.64 7.18
C LEU A 205 4.31 -4.14 7.79
N ALA A 206 4.65 -5.42 7.62
CA ALA A 206 5.89 -5.99 8.14
C ALA A 206 7.11 -5.20 7.66
N VAL A 207 7.05 -4.69 6.44
CA VAL A 207 8.13 -3.92 5.83
C VAL A 207 8.18 -2.51 6.36
N ALA A 208 7.03 -1.85 6.48
CA ALA A 208 6.95 -0.53 7.11
C ALA A 208 7.48 -0.57 8.56
N LEU A 209 7.20 -1.65 9.30
CA LEU A 209 7.74 -1.84 10.66
C LEU A 209 9.23 -2.21 10.67
N SER A 210 9.73 -2.88 9.63
CA SER A 210 11.14 -3.28 9.53
C SER A 210 12.10 -2.12 9.24
N THR A 211 11.61 -0.93 8.88
CA THR A 211 12.46 0.24 8.57
C THR A 211 13.01 0.96 9.79
N GLY A 212 12.77 0.45 11.01
CA GLY A 212 13.33 0.99 12.25
C GLY A 212 12.65 2.25 12.80
N THR A 213 11.66 2.79 12.07
CA THR A 213 10.89 3.99 12.44
C THR A 213 9.41 3.81 12.07
N PHE A 214 8.49 4.41 12.83
CA PHE A 214 7.07 4.46 12.44
C PHE A 214 6.69 5.67 11.59
N MET A 215 7.64 6.59 11.36
CA MET A 215 7.40 7.79 10.57
C MET A 215 6.81 7.46 9.20
N SER A 216 5.67 8.08 8.90
CA SER A 216 4.90 7.92 7.66
C SER A 216 4.27 6.55 7.47
N ILE A 217 4.00 5.79 8.52
CA ILE A 217 3.34 4.48 8.41
C ILE A 217 1.97 4.58 7.74
N GLU A 218 1.26 5.67 7.97
CA GLU A 218 0.03 6.07 7.30
C GLU A 218 0.13 6.10 5.77
N ARG A 219 1.27 6.47 5.19
CA ARG A 219 1.46 6.50 3.73
C ARG A 219 1.53 5.09 3.16
N PHE A 220 2.05 4.14 3.94
CA PHE A 220 1.98 2.72 3.58
C PHE A 220 0.56 2.19 3.72
N ILE A 221 -0.18 2.60 4.76
CA ILE A 221 -1.57 2.19 4.98
C ILE A 221 -2.50 2.76 3.90
N LEU A 222 -2.29 4.00 3.45
CA LEU A 222 -3.07 4.66 2.39
C LEU A 222 -3.19 3.84 1.10
N VAL A 223 -2.12 3.11 0.74
CA VAL A 223 -2.10 2.30 -0.49
C VAL A 223 -2.58 0.85 -0.27
N LEU A 224 -2.97 0.50 0.96
CA LEU A 224 -3.54 -0.80 1.29
C LEU A 224 -5.03 -0.84 0.97
N PHE A 225 -5.34 -1.00 -0.33
CA PHE A 225 -6.73 -1.04 -0.80
C PHE A 225 -7.69 -1.97 0.01
N PRO A 226 -7.26 -3.12 0.59
CA PRO A 226 -8.17 -3.97 1.36
C PRO A 226 -8.82 -3.31 2.58
N ILE A 227 -8.20 -2.29 3.18
CA ILE A 227 -8.78 -1.62 4.35
C ILE A 227 -10.09 -0.90 3.98
N TYR A 228 -10.18 -0.36 2.75
CA TYR A 228 -11.38 0.30 2.28
C TYR A 228 -12.48 -0.70 1.90
N ILE A 229 -12.10 -1.90 1.43
CA ILE A 229 -13.03 -3.03 1.26
C ILE A 229 -13.64 -3.40 2.61
N LEU A 230 -12.79 -3.53 3.65
CA LEU A 230 -13.24 -3.81 4.99
C LEU A 230 -14.17 -2.71 5.50
N GLY A 231 -13.77 -1.44 5.40
CA GLY A 231 -14.57 -0.29 5.84
C GLY A 231 -15.93 -0.22 5.17
N ALA A 232 -15.99 -0.43 3.85
CA ALA A 232 -17.24 -0.42 3.09
C ALA A 232 -18.13 -1.65 3.35
N SER A 233 -17.58 -2.73 3.90
CA SER A 233 -18.35 -3.92 4.33
C SER A 233 -19.00 -3.77 5.71
N ILE A 234 -18.71 -2.69 6.45
CA ILE A 234 -19.27 -2.44 7.78
C ILE A 234 -20.75 -2.05 7.64
N LYS A 235 -21.64 -2.89 8.18
CA LYS A 235 -23.10 -2.63 8.20
C LYS A 235 -23.54 -1.72 9.34
N ASN A 236 -22.72 -1.57 10.39
CA ASN A 236 -23.04 -0.70 11.52
C ASN A 236 -22.79 0.76 11.14
N GLN A 237 -23.89 1.51 10.99
CA GLN A 237 -23.87 2.90 10.58
C GLN A 237 -23.04 3.80 11.51
N TYR A 238 -23.05 3.55 12.83
CA TYR A 238 -22.26 4.34 13.78
C TYR A 238 -20.75 4.16 13.58
N LEU A 239 -20.30 2.93 13.34
CA LEU A 239 -18.89 2.66 13.08
C LEU A 239 -18.44 3.26 11.74
N GLN A 240 -19.31 3.21 10.73
CA GLN A 240 -19.04 3.81 9.43
C GLN A 240 -18.99 5.35 9.52
N GLN A 241 -19.93 5.97 10.23
CA GLN A 241 -19.92 7.42 10.48
C GLN A 241 -18.71 7.85 11.31
N ALA A 242 -18.33 7.07 12.33
CA ALA A 242 -17.13 7.33 13.12
C ALA A 242 -15.87 7.27 12.24
N TRP A 243 -15.73 6.26 11.37
CA TRP A 243 -14.63 6.20 10.40
C TRP A 243 -14.60 7.45 9.53
N ILE A 244 -15.73 7.81 8.93
CA ILE A 244 -15.83 8.97 8.03
C ILE A 244 -15.44 10.26 8.77
N LEU A 245 -16.01 10.50 9.95
CA LEU A 245 -15.76 11.69 10.76
C LEU A 245 -14.28 11.78 11.15
N ILE A 246 -13.73 10.71 11.71
CA ILE A 246 -12.32 10.63 12.11
C ILE A 246 -11.41 10.86 10.91
N SER A 247 -11.71 10.23 9.76
CA SER A 247 -10.90 10.36 8.55
C SER A 247 -10.89 11.79 8.01
N ILE A 248 -12.05 12.46 7.97
CA ILE A 248 -12.16 13.85 7.52
C ILE A 248 -11.43 14.81 8.47
N LEU A 249 -11.58 14.63 9.78
CA LEU A 249 -10.89 15.47 10.78
C LEU A 249 -9.37 15.35 10.65
N PHE A 250 -8.85 14.12 10.55
CA PHE A 250 -7.42 13.91 10.36
C PHE A 250 -6.94 14.38 8.98
N LEU A 251 -7.75 14.23 7.93
CA LEU A 251 -7.41 14.75 6.61
C LEU A 251 -7.27 16.28 6.63
N ALA A 252 -8.21 16.99 7.27
CA ALA A 252 -8.14 18.43 7.43
C ALA A 252 -6.91 18.86 8.25
N MET A 253 -6.63 18.14 9.35
CA MET A 253 -5.43 18.35 10.17
C MET A 253 -4.15 18.15 9.35
N ASN A 254 -3.99 17.04 8.64
CA ASN A 254 -2.80 16.72 7.86
C ASN A 254 -2.58 17.69 6.70
N ILE A 255 -3.65 18.10 6.00
CA ILE A 255 -3.56 19.14 4.96
C ILE A 255 -3.06 20.46 5.58
N THR A 256 -3.59 20.84 6.74
CA THR A 256 -3.18 22.07 7.43
C THR A 256 -1.70 22.01 7.84
N LEU A 257 -1.25 20.87 8.39
CA LEU A 257 0.16 20.66 8.73
C LEU A 257 1.04 20.75 7.48
N PHE A 258 0.68 20.03 6.42
CA PHE A 258 1.45 19.97 5.17
C PHE A 258 1.61 21.34 4.50
N VAL A 259 0.53 22.12 4.39
CA VAL A 259 0.57 23.47 3.77
C VAL A 259 1.40 24.45 4.60
N ASN A 260 1.49 24.25 5.92
CA ASN A 260 2.31 25.06 6.82
C ASN A 260 3.75 24.52 6.98
N ASN A 261 4.18 23.55 6.16
CA ASN A 261 5.49 22.89 6.22
C ASN A 261 5.78 22.15 7.54
N TYR A 262 4.74 21.79 8.29
CA TYR A 262 4.87 20.83 9.38
C TYR A 262 4.89 19.40 8.84
N TRP A 263 5.44 18.49 9.64
CA TRP A 263 5.37 17.07 9.36
C TRP A 263 3.92 16.61 9.32
N ALA A 264 3.52 15.98 8.22
CA ALA A 264 2.20 15.40 8.02
C ALA A 264 2.42 14.05 7.34
N GLY A 265 2.19 12.96 8.07
CA GLY A 265 2.53 11.64 7.58
C GLY A 265 3.98 11.27 7.77
#